data_AF-A0A653BRI9-F1
#
_entry.id   AF-A0A653BRI9-F1
#
_cell.length_a   1.000
_cell.length_b   1.000
_cell.length_c   1.000
_cell.angle_alpha   90.00
_cell.angle_beta   90.00
_cell.angle_gamma   90.00
#
_symmetry.space_group_name_H-M   'P 1'
#
loop_
_entity.id
_entity.type
_entity.pdbx_description
1 polymer ?
#
loop_
_entity_poly.entity_id
_entity_poly.type
_entity_poly.pdbx_seq_one_letter_code
_entity_poly.pdbx_strand_id
1 'polypeptide(L)'
;MRLLLAIGLFALAIVQCTSETCPSDYCEGKVFHCPLVKCSGEDIVRIVPERCNCCRWCYKRLSEGATCGNDVEGLCDDDLKCIDSICKRV
;
A
#
# COMPACT_ATOMS: atom_id res chain seq x y z
N MET A 1 -18.80 -8.60 -48.42
CA MET A 1 -18.78 -7.49 -47.44
C MET A 1 -18.00 -7.97 -46.24
N ARG A 2 -16.78 -7.43 -46.07
CA ARG A 2 -16.39 -6.65 -44.89
C ARG A 2 -16.32 -7.55 -43.65
N LEU A 3 -15.16 -8.14 -43.34
CA LEU A 3 -14.06 -7.45 -42.63
C LEU A 3 -14.64 -6.70 -41.40
N LEU A 4 -14.12 -6.99 -40.21
CA LEU A 4 -14.42 -6.37 -38.90
C LEU A 4 -15.22 -7.23 -37.91
N LEU A 5 -14.68 -8.37 -37.47
CA LEU A 5 -15.04 -8.95 -36.15
C LEU A 5 -13.81 -9.57 -35.46
N ALA A 6 -12.63 -9.01 -35.69
CA ALA A 6 -11.37 -9.42 -35.05
C ALA A 6 -10.74 -8.31 -34.19
N ILE A 7 -11.56 -7.34 -33.71
CA ILE A 7 -11.10 -6.18 -32.91
C ILE A 7 -11.76 -6.16 -31.52
N GLY A 8 -12.43 -7.24 -31.11
CA GLY A 8 -13.23 -7.29 -29.87
C GLY A 8 -12.56 -7.92 -28.65
N LEU A 9 -11.31 -8.40 -28.74
CA LEU A 9 -10.66 -9.16 -27.66
C LEU A 9 -9.41 -8.49 -27.07
N PHE A 10 -9.08 -7.27 -27.52
CA PHE A 10 -7.87 -6.55 -27.09
C PHE A 10 -8.11 -5.43 -26.07
N ALA A 11 -9.32 -5.32 -25.50
CA ALA A 11 -9.70 -4.17 -24.66
C ALA A 11 -10.01 -4.50 -23.18
N LEU A 12 -9.73 -5.72 -22.70
CA LEU A 12 -9.95 -6.11 -21.29
C LEU A 12 -8.67 -6.39 -20.50
N ALA A 13 -7.50 -6.07 -21.06
CA ALA A 13 -6.30 -5.83 -20.26
C ALA A 13 -6.27 -4.36 -19.79
N ILE A 14 -7.42 -3.83 -19.37
CA ILE A 14 -7.44 -2.63 -18.55
C ILE A 14 -6.92 -3.12 -17.21
N VAL A 15 -5.61 -2.91 -17.04
CA VAL A 15 -4.87 -2.97 -15.79
C VAL A 15 -5.83 -2.69 -14.63
N GLN A 16 -6.29 -3.78 -14.00
CA GLN A 16 -6.90 -3.70 -12.70
C GLN A 16 -5.76 -3.31 -11.75
N CYS A 17 -5.49 -2.01 -11.63
CA CYS A 17 -4.87 -1.49 -10.41
C CYS A 17 -5.92 -1.63 -9.29
N THR A 18 -6.31 -2.87 -8.98
CA THR A 18 -6.80 -3.17 -7.64
C THR A 18 -5.63 -2.84 -6.74
N SER A 19 -5.82 -1.93 -5.80
CA SER A 19 -4.85 -1.67 -4.74
C SER A 19 -4.57 -2.99 -4.04
N GLU A 20 -3.53 -3.71 -4.49
CA GLU A 20 -3.23 -5.05 -4.04
C GLU A 20 -2.80 -4.95 -2.59
N THR A 21 -3.73 -5.27 -1.69
CA THR A 21 -3.39 -5.52 -0.31
C THR A 21 -2.68 -6.85 -0.29
N CYS A 22 -1.39 -6.84 0.00
CA CYS A 22 -0.63 -8.06 0.16
C CYS A 22 -1.03 -8.79 1.46
N PRO A 23 -0.90 -10.11 1.52
CA PRO A 23 -1.01 -10.85 2.79
C PRO A 23 -0.01 -10.34 3.83
N SER A 24 -0.33 -10.44 5.13
CA SER A 24 0.56 -10.01 6.21
C SER A 24 1.86 -10.81 6.29
N ASP A 25 1.85 -12.06 5.81
CA ASP A 25 2.99 -12.97 5.69
C ASP A 25 3.76 -12.81 4.36
N TYR A 26 3.42 -11.81 3.55
CA TYR A 26 4.01 -11.62 2.21
C TYR A 26 5.55 -11.58 2.22
N CYS A 27 6.16 -11.11 3.30
CA CYS A 27 7.62 -11.00 3.42
C CYS A 27 8.29 -12.25 4.03
N GLU A 28 7.53 -13.21 4.56
CA GLU A 28 8.08 -14.37 5.23
C GLU A 28 8.88 -15.27 4.28
N GLY A 29 10.04 -15.75 4.73
CA GLY A 29 10.91 -16.65 3.96
C GLY A 29 11.62 -16.03 2.74
N LYS A 30 11.41 -14.73 2.47
CA LYS A 30 11.99 -14.02 1.33
C LYS A 30 13.16 -13.13 1.77
N VAL A 31 14.16 -12.98 0.90
CA VAL A 31 15.31 -12.10 1.13
C VAL A 31 15.24 -10.95 0.13
N PHE A 32 15.23 -9.72 0.64
CA PHE A 32 15.17 -8.50 -0.16
C PHE A 32 16.43 -7.66 0.03
N HIS A 33 16.92 -7.05 -1.04
CA HIS A 33 17.97 -6.04 -0.96
C HIS A 33 17.33 -4.70 -0.63
N CYS A 34 17.37 -4.33 0.66
CA CYS A 34 16.74 -3.09 1.13
C CYS A 34 17.69 -1.89 1.06
N PRO A 35 17.23 -0.74 0.53
CA PRO A 35 18.00 0.49 0.59
C PRO A 35 18.10 1.01 2.02
N LEU A 36 19.14 1.80 2.30
CA LEU A 36 19.21 2.59 3.51
C LEU A 36 18.27 3.79 3.37
N VAL A 37 17.24 3.85 4.22
CA VAL A 37 16.31 4.98 4.28
C VAL A 37 16.76 5.96 5.38
N LYS A 38 16.67 7.27 5.07
CA LYS A 38 16.87 8.35 6.04
C LYS A 38 15.51 9.00 6.29
N CYS A 39 14.93 8.78 7.47
CA CYS A 39 13.64 9.34 7.85
C CYS A 39 13.81 10.65 8.63
N SER A 40 12.78 11.49 8.63
CA SER A 40 12.70 12.61 9.58
C SER A 40 12.35 12.08 10.97
N GLY A 41 12.62 12.86 12.03
CA GLY A 41 12.33 12.46 13.40
C GLY A 41 10.83 12.29 13.73
N GLU A 42 9.95 12.75 12.83
CA GLU A 42 8.50 12.69 12.99
C GLU A 42 7.87 11.51 12.23
N ASP A 43 8.62 10.85 11.35
CA ASP A 43 8.13 9.73 10.55
C ASP A 43 8.10 8.43 11.36
N ILE A 44 7.16 7.55 11.02
CA ILE A 44 7.08 6.18 11.54
C ILE A 44 7.96 5.29 10.66
N VAL A 45 8.91 4.59 11.27
CA VAL A 45 9.81 3.67 10.56
C VAL A 45 9.38 2.23 10.78
N ARG A 46 8.79 1.59 9.78
CA ARG A 46 8.33 0.20 9.86
C ARG A 46 8.37 -0.50 8.51
N ILE A 47 8.25 -1.83 8.54
CA ILE A 47 7.95 -2.68 7.39
C ILE A 47 6.43 -2.90 7.37
N VAL A 48 5.79 -2.77 6.21
CA VAL A 48 4.33 -2.95 6.05
C VAL A 48 4.09 -3.98 4.94
N PRO A 49 4.11 -5.29 5.27
CA PRO A 49 3.92 -6.36 4.30
C PRO A 49 2.62 -6.24 3.51
N GLU A 50 1.58 -5.68 4.12
CA GLU A 50 0.25 -5.49 3.53
C GLU A 50 0.25 -4.51 2.35
N ARG A 51 1.30 -3.67 2.25
CA ARG A 51 1.57 -2.79 1.10
C ARG A 51 2.61 -3.38 0.15
N CYS A 52 2.83 -4.69 0.24
CA CYS A 52 3.82 -5.43 -0.52
C CYS A 52 5.26 -4.91 -0.30
N ASN A 53 5.52 -4.22 0.82
CA ASN A 53 6.80 -3.62 1.14
C ASN A 53 7.49 -4.38 2.27
N CYS A 54 8.58 -5.06 1.94
CA CYS A 54 9.38 -5.87 2.85
C CYS A 54 10.63 -5.16 3.38
N CYS A 55 10.78 -3.88 3.09
CA CYS A 55 11.88 -3.05 3.57
C CYS A 55 11.37 -2.00 4.56
N ARG A 56 12.25 -1.56 5.47
CA ARG A 56 11.92 -0.41 6.33
C ARG A 56 11.70 0.81 5.45
N TRP A 57 10.62 1.52 5.71
CA TRP A 57 10.26 2.74 5.02
C TRP A 57 9.82 3.81 6.01
N CYS A 58 9.89 5.07 5.57
CA CYS A 58 9.47 6.23 6.35
C CYS A 58 8.02 6.55 5.97
N TYR A 59 7.11 6.36 6.91
CA TYR A 59 5.69 6.70 6.71
C TYR A 59 5.36 7.97 7.50
N LYS A 60 4.56 8.85 6.91
CA LYS A 60 4.04 9.99 7.65
C LYS A 60 3.14 9.53 8.78
N ARG A 61 3.29 10.13 9.94
CA ARG A 61 2.38 9.94 11.07
C ARG A 61 1.05 10.62 10.77
N LEU A 62 -0.05 9.86 10.86
CA LEU A 62 -1.40 10.33 10.66
C LEU A 62 -2.11 10.45 12.02
N SER A 63 -2.60 11.65 12.31
CA SER A 63 -3.36 11.96 13.52
C SER A 63 -4.77 11.38 13.49
N GLU A 64 -5.44 11.39 14.64
CA GLU A 64 -6.85 11.00 14.75
C GLU A 64 -7.74 11.82 13.79
N GLY A 65 -8.65 11.15 13.09
CA GLY A 65 -9.52 11.75 12.08
C GLY A 65 -8.89 11.89 10.69
N ALA A 66 -7.58 11.65 10.52
CA ALA A 66 -6.95 11.67 9.21
C ALA A 66 -7.36 10.47 8.35
N THR A 67 -7.40 10.67 7.03
CA THR A 67 -7.63 9.59 6.06
C THR A 67 -6.43 8.64 6.02
N CYS A 68 -6.71 7.33 6.05
CA CYS A 68 -5.71 6.26 5.99
C CYS A 68 -6.12 5.19 4.98
N GLY A 69 -5.16 4.37 4.55
CA GLY A 69 -5.35 3.31 3.57
C GLY A 69 -4.05 2.98 2.85
N ASN A 70 -4.06 1.98 1.97
CA ASN A 70 -2.85 1.53 1.26
C ASN A 70 -2.28 2.58 0.30
N ASP A 71 -3.16 3.43 -0.27
CA ASP A 71 -2.77 4.48 -1.22
C ASP A 71 -2.29 5.77 -0.54
N VAL A 72 -2.36 5.85 0.80
CA VAL A 72 -1.92 7.02 1.57
C VAL A 72 -0.48 6.79 2.04
N GLU A 73 0.45 7.69 1.74
CA GLU A 73 1.86 7.62 2.20
C GLU A 73 2.05 7.92 3.71
N GLY A 74 1.15 7.40 4.54
CA GLY A 74 1.18 7.55 5.98
C GLY A 74 0.54 6.38 6.71
N LEU A 75 0.88 6.26 7.99
CA LEU A 75 0.31 5.30 8.93
C LEU A 75 -0.31 6.07 10.08
N CYS A 76 -1.44 5.57 10.60
CA CYS A 76 -1.99 6.07 11.86
C CYS A 76 -0.93 5.98 12.95
N ASP A 77 -0.93 6.97 13.86
CA ASP A 77 -0.07 6.95 15.04
C ASP A 77 -0.28 5.64 15.86
N ASP A 78 0.69 5.27 16.69
CA ASP A 78 0.75 3.93 17.32
C ASP A 78 -0.46 3.61 18.21
N ASP A 79 -1.19 4.62 18.70
CA ASP A 79 -2.41 4.50 19.51
C ASP A 79 -3.71 4.52 18.69
N LEU A 80 -3.62 4.53 17.36
CA LEU A 80 -4.75 4.64 16.43
C LEU A 80 -4.77 3.45 15.47
N LYS A 81 -5.97 3.06 15.04
CA LYS A 81 -6.18 2.06 13.97
C LYS A 81 -6.88 2.70 12.78
N CYS A 82 -6.53 2.23 11.58
CA CYS A 82 -7.25 2.61 10.37
C CYS A 82 -8.57 1.84 10.29
N ILE A 83 -9.70 2.53 10.49
CA ILE A 83 -11.05 1.95 10.50
C ILE A 83 -11.92 2.78 9.57
N ASP A 84 -12.54 2.15 8.57
CA ASP A 84 -13.31 2.83 7.51
C ASP A 84 -12.50 3.94 6.82
N SER A 85 -11.23 3.67 6.55
CA SER A 85 -10.28 4.63 5.95
C SER A 85 -10.02 5.89 6.77
N ILE A 86 -10.30 5.87 8.07
CA ILE A 86 -10.02 6.96 9.01
C ILE A 86 -9.22 6.43 10.22
N CYS A 87 -8.22 7.19 10.67
CA CYS A 87 -7.50 6.88 11.90
C CYS A 87 -8.39 7.15 13.13
N LYS A 88 -8.73 6.08 13.87
CA LYS A 88 -9.60 6.14 15.06
C LYS A 88 -8.90 5.51 16.25
N ARG A 89 -9.15 6.06 17.44
CA ARG A 89 -8.79 5.43 18.71
C ARG A 89 -9.64 4.19 18.95
N VAL A 90 -9.03 3.13 19.48
CA VAL A 90 -9.69 1.87 19.84
C VAL A 90 -9.62 1.57 21.31
#